data_AF-A0A9P5PAV5-F1
#
_entry.id   AF-A0A9P5PAV5-F1
#
_cell.length_a   1.000
_cell.length_b   1.000
_cell.length_c   1.000
_cell.angle_alpha   90.00
_cell.angle_beta   90.00
_cell.angle_gamma   90.00
#
_symmetry.space_group_name_H-M   'P 1'
#
loop_
_entity.id
_entity.type
_entity.pdbx_description
1 polymer ?
#
loop_
_entity_poly.entity_id
_entity_poly.type
_entity_poly.pdbx_seq_one_letter_code
_entity_poly.pdbx_strand_id
1 'polypeptide(L)'
;MFKALHQLFLSHYVDVQFLTASFQKLSAINSAISFPLTHLKIHTCFGLSDSVVIDLLEALHSGKAALEVLILVGLQNADLALFESITDFFPNVLELSLFRGTSKRQARSSPWHHPTWEYAQCFTRFTRLRYFSWNLHHLATNLPRPMLVFERQAEIEHQLRIAHTPNIDQAKLEEVFEDDAELLRLSVKADDMYDCDGWNTARLFCVHCPTLETFSDGCRSWFEVRISGDGFIDELRGSQARWDPMIPWRPNDLESRDVVVI
;
A
#
# COMPACT_ATOMS: atom_id res chain seq x y z
N MET A 1 -13.13 -4.34 -32.83
CA MET A 1 -12.82 -5.50 -31.98
C MET A 1 -11.32 -5.49 -31.80
N PHE A 2 -10.83 -5.13 -30.60
CA PHE A 2 -9.39 -5.00 -30.33
C PHE A 2 -8.74 -6.38 -30.40
N LYS A 3 -7.69 -6.55 -31.23
CA LYS A 3 -7.09 -7.86 -31.49
C LYS A 3 -6.31 -8.39 -30.29
N ALA A 4 -5.76 -7.52 -29.45
CA ALA A 4 -5.24 -7.90 -28.13
C ALA A 4 -5.06 -6.68 -27.22
N LEU A 5 -6.06 -6.38 -26.39
CA LEU A 5 -5.96 -5.31 -25.39
C LEU A 5 -5.02 -5.76 -24.26
N HIS A 6 -3.77 -5.31 -24.29
CA HIS A 6 -2.77 -5.67 -23.28
C HIS A 6 -2.73 -4.68 -22.12
N GLN A 7 -3.08 -3.43 -22.37
CA GLN A 7 -2.98 -2.35 -21.40
C GLN A 7 -4.23 -1.50 -21.41
N LEU A 8 -4.82 -1.30 -20.24
CA LEU A 8 -6.02 -0.51 -20.05
C LEU A 8 -5.78 0.55 -18.97
N PHE A 9 -5.84 1.82 -19.38
CA PHE A 9 -5.70 2.97 -18.48
C PHE A 9 -7.00 3.77 -18.50
N LEU A 10 -7.67 3.81 -17.36
CA LEU A 10 -8.92 4.52 -17.17
C LEU A 10 -8.70 5.66 -16.18
N SER A 11 -8.82 6.91 -16.64
CA SER A 11 -8.66 8.08 -15.78
C SER A 11 -9.99 8.78 -15.54
N HIS A 12 -10.24 9.17 -14.28
CA HIS A 12 -11.50 9.78 -13.88
C HIS A 12 -12.74 8.93 -14.22
N TYR A 13 -12.55 7.61 -14.29
CA TYR A 13 -13.61 6.68 -14.69
C TYR A 13 -14.61 6.50 -13.56
N VAL A 14 -15.89 6.47 -13.90
CA VAL A 14 -16.98 6.48 -12.91
C VAL A 14 -17.68 5.13 -12.81
N ASP A 15 -17.76 4.40 -13.92
CA ASP A 15 -18.63 3.22 -14.03
C ASP A 15 -17.84 1.91 -14.07
N VAL A 16 -17.13 1.62 -12.98
CA VAL A 16 -16.36 0.37 -12.84
C VAL A 16 -17.29 -0.85 -12.90
N GLN A 17 -18.55 -0.73 -12.48
CA GLN A 17 -19.53 -1.82 -12.58
C GLN A 17 -19.84 -2.19 -14.04
N PHE A 18 -20.01 -1.20 -14.92
CA PHE A 18 -20.17 -1.46 -16.35
C PHE A 18 -18.94 -2.14 -16.95
N LEU A 19 -17.74 -1.75 -16.54
CA LEU A 19 -16.50 -2.40 -16.96
C LEU A 19 -16.48 -3.87 -16.50
N THR A 20 -16.83 -4.14 -15.24
CA THR A 20 -16.95 -5.49 -14.69
C THR A 20 -17.94 -6.33 -15.48
N ALA A 21 -19.15 -5.82 -15.71
CA ALA A 21 -20.17 -6.50 -16.49
C ALA A 21 -19.71 -6.79 -17.94
N SER A 22 -18.92 -5.88 -18.52
CA SER A 22 -18.34 -6.08 -19.85
C SER A 22 -17.34 -7.23 -19.87
N PHE A 23 -16.43 -7.32 -18.90
CA PHE A 23 -15.50 -8.45 -18.78
C PHE A 23 -16.23 -9.77 -18.50
N GLN A 24 -17.20 -9.78 -17.59
CA GLN A 24 -18.01 -10.97 -17.31
C GLN A 24 -18.74 -11.47 -18.57
N LYS A 25 -19.34 -10.55 -19.33
CA LYS A 25 -20.01 -10.89 -20.59
C LYS A 25 -19.03 -11.44 -21.63
N LEU A 26 -17.83 -10.87 -21.75
CA LEU A 26 -16.81 -11.38 -22.65
C LEU A 26 -16.33 -12.79 -22.24
N SER A 27 -16.10 -13.03 -20.95
CA SER A 27 -15.75 -14.34 -20.41
C SER A 27 -16.86 -15.38 -20.64
N ALA A 28 -18.12 -14.98 -20.51
CA ALA A 28 -19.27 -15.87 -20.73
C ALA A 28 -19.48 -16.25 -22.20
N ILE A 29 -19.18 -15.33 -23.13
CA ILE A 29 -19.32 -15.58 -24.57
C ILE A 29 -18.28 -16.60 -25.06
N ASN A 30 -17.08 -16.60 -24.48
CA ASN A 30 -16.02 -17.52 -24.90
C ASN A 30 -15.06 -17.87 -23.76
N SER A 31 -15.34 -18.98 -23.07
CA SER A 31 -14.51 -19.50 -21.98
C SER A 31 -13.10 -19.93 -22.41
N ALA A 32 -12.83 -20.01 -23.72
CA ALA A 32 -11.52 -20.29 -24.28
C ALA A 32 -10.68 -19.02 -24.53
N ILE A 33 -11.28 -17.82 -24.53
CA ILE A 33 -10.54 -16.57 -24.69
C ILE A 33 -9.91 -16.19 -23.35
N SER A 34 -8.58 -16.11 -23.34
CA SER A 34 -7.84 -15.42 -22.29
C SER A 34 -7.75 -13.94 -22.64
N PHE A 35 -7.95 -13.08 -21.65
CA PHE A 35 -7.67 -11.66 -21.80
C PHE A 35 -6.14 -11.47 -21.84
N PRO A 36 -5.57 -10.92 -22.93
CA PRO A 36 -4.13 -10.62 -22.99
C PRO A 36 -3.75 -9.42 -22.11
N LEU A 37 -4.65 -8.99 -21.21
CA LEU A 37 -4.48 -7.85 -20.34
C LEU A 37 -3.41 -8.16 -19.30
N THR A 38 -2.36 -7.34 -19.32
CA THR A 38 -1.21 -7.41 -18.41
C THR A 38 -1.10 -6.17 -17.53
N HIS A 39 -1.62 -5.02 -17.99
CA HIS A 39 -1.55 -3.76 -17.27
C HIS A 39 -2.94 -3.16 -17.10
N LEU A 40 -3.33 -2.91 -15.84
CA LEU A 40 -4.57 -2.24 -15.51
C LEU A 40 -4.31 -1.08 -14.57
N LYS A 41 -4.74 0.11 -14.98
CA LYS A 41 -4.83 1.28 -14.12
C LYS A 41 -6.25 1.82 -14.10
N ILE A 42 -6.78 1.96 -12.90
CA ILE A 42 -8.07 2.60 -12.67
C ILE A 42 -7.86 3.77 -11.72
N HIS A 43 -8.26 4.95 -12.17
CA HIS A 43 -8.32 6.14 -11.35
C HIS A 43 -9.75 6.67 -11.37
N THR A 44 -10.39 6.68 -10.21
CA THR A 44 -11.77 7.16 -10.05
C THR A 44 -11.78 8.52 -9.35
N CYS A 45 -12.75 9.36 -9.72
CA CYS A 45 -13.04 10.62 -9.01
C CYS A 45 -13.87 10.41 -7.74
N PHE A 46 -14.36 9.20 -7.53
CA PHE A 46 -15.27 8.82 -6.45
C PHE A 46 -14.69 7.60 -5.73
N GLY A 47 -15.09 7.41 -4.48
CA GLY A 47 -14.67 6.25 -3.71
C GLY A 47 -15.08 4.96 -4.39
N LEU A 48 -14.10 4.13 -4.71
CA LEU A 48 -14.30 2.79 -5.24
C LEU A 48 -14.45 1.82 -4.07
N SER A 49 -15.63 1.24 -3.90
CA SER A 49 -15.89 0.28 -2.84
C SER A 49 -15.19 -1.05 -3.12
N ASP A 50 -14.73 -1.71 -2.06
CA ASP A 50 -13.96 -2.95 -2.17
C ASP A 50 -14.74 -4.04 -2.93
N SER A 51 -16.05 -4.15 -2.71
CA SER A 51 -16.91 -5.10 -3.45
C SER A 51 -16.83 -4.91 -4.96
N VAL A 52 -16.90 -3.66 -5.45
CA VAL A 52 -16.85 -3.37 -6.90
C VAL A 52 -15.47 -3.69 -7.47
N VAL A 53 -14.40 -3.46 -6.70
CA VAL A 53 -13.04 -3.86 -7.10
C VAL A 53 -12.92 -5.37 -7.15
N ILE A 54 -13.37 -6.07 -6.11
CA ILE A 54 -13.29 -7.52 -6.01
C ILE A 54 -14.05 -8.18 -7.17
N ASP A 55 -15.26 -7.72 -7.47
CA ASP A 55 -16.05 -8.22 -8.62
C ASP A 55 -15.30 -8.02 -9.96
N LEU A 56 -14.61 -6.88 -10.11
CA LEU A 56 -13.78 -6.62 -11.30
C LEU A 56 -12.58 -7.59 -11.36
N LEU A 57 -11.87 -7.76 -10.25
CA LEU A 57 -10.71 -8.65 -10.18
C LEU A 57 -11.11 -10.10 -10.45
N GLU A 58 -12.24 -10.55 -9.91
CA GLU A 58 -12.82 -11.87 -10.18
C GLU A 58 -13.17 -12.03 -11.66
N ALA A 59 -13.79 -11.02 -12.28
CA ALA A 59 -14.13 -11.05 -13.71
C ALA A 59 -12.89 -11.16 -14.60
N LEU A 60 -11.83 -10.41 -14.27
CA LEU A 60 -10.54 -10.45 -14.97
C LEU A 60 -9.83 -11.79 -14.77
N HIS A 61 -9.83 -12.31 -13.54
CA HIS A 61 -9.25 -13.60 -13.21
C HIS A 61 -9.96 -14.75 -13.91
N SER A 62 -11.30 -14.74 -13.91
CA SER A 62 -12.14 -15.70 -14.63
C SER A 62 -11.89 -15.67 -16.14
N GLY A 63 -11.62 -14.49 -16.68
CA GLY A 63 -11.15 -14.31 -18.06
C GLY A 63 -9.67 -14.60 -18.29
N LYS A 64 -8.98 -15.20 -17.31
CA LYS A 64 -7.57 -15.61 -17.37
C LYS A 64 -6.63 -14.46 -17.75
N ALA A 65 -6.89 -13.26 -17.24
CA ALA A 65 -5.97 -12.14 -17.36
C ALA A 65 -4.67 -12.46 -16.61
N ALA A 66 -3.52 -12.21 -17.24
CA ALA A 66 -2.21 -12.40 -16.63
C ALA A 66 -1.64 -11.04 -16.20
N LEU A 67 -2.28 -10.41 -15.20
CA LEU A 67 -1.88 -9.08 -14.77
C LEU A 67 -0.47 -9.07 -14.17
N GLU A 68 0.37 -8.20 -14.72
CA GLU A 68 1.70 -7.87 -14.24
C GLU A 68 1.69 -6.52 -13.49
N VAL A 69 0.83 -5.59 -13.87
CA VAL A 69 0.74 -4.26 -13.24
C VAL A 69 -0.71 -3.95 -12.88
N LEU A 70 -0.95 -3.68 -11.60
CA LEU A 70 -2.25 -3.29 -11.06
C LEU A 70 -2.14 -1.98 -10.28
N ILE A 71 -2.80 -0.93 -10.77
CA ILE A 71 -2.81 0.39 -10.16
C ILE A 71 -4.26 0.80 -9.88
N LEU A 72 -4.62 0.94 -8.61
CA LEU A 72 -5.94 1.35 -8.17
C LEU A 72 -5.83 2.67 -7.39
N VAL A 73 -6.44 3.73 -7.94
CA VAL A 73 -6.47 5.06 -7.34
C VAL A 73 -7.91 5.45 -7.08
N GLY A 74 -8.21 5.84 -5.84
CA GLY A 74 -9.54 6.24 -5.43
C GLY A 74 -10.27 5.21 -4.58
N LEU A 75 -9.54 4.30 -3.91
CA LEU A 75 -10.13 3.28 -3.04
C LEU A 75 -10.84 3.93 -1.85
N GLN A 76 -12.05 3.48 -1.55
CA GLN A 76 -12.85 4.00 -0.44
C GLN A 76 -12.39 3.42 0.89
N ASN A 77 -12.42 2.08 1.02
CA ASN A 77 -12.17 1.38 2.28
C ASN A 77 -10.82 0.68 2.28
N ALA A 78 -10.50 -0.08 1.22
CA ALA A 78 -9.32 -0.93 1.11
C ALA A 78 -9.09 -1.77 2.38
N ASP A 79 -10.10 -2.54 2.73
CA ASP A 79 -10.11 -3.53 3.81
C ASP A 79 -9.16 -4.71 3.47
N LEU A 80 -8.84 -5.55 4.45
CA LEU A 80 -7.96 -6.72 4.27
C LEU A 80 -8.51 -7.67 3.20
N ALA A 81 -9.83 -7.84 3.15
CA ALA A 81 -10.49 -8.70 2.16
C ALA A 81 -10.16 -8.31 0.71
N LEU A 82 -9.91 -7.02 0.44
CA LEU A 82 -9.46 -6.57 -0.88
C LEU A 82 -8.03 -7.07 -1.19
N PHE A 83 -7.12 -6.96 -0.22
CA PHE A 83 -5.74 -7.40 -0.39
C PHE A 83 -5.65 -8.92 -0.54
N GLU A 84 -6.40 -9.66 0.26
CA GLU A 84 -6.56 -11.11 0.12
C GLU A 84 -7.03 -11.43 -1.31
N SER A 85 -8.13 -10.83 -1.75
CA SER A 85 -8.66 -11.04 -3.11
C SER A 85 -7.62 -10.73 -4.21
N ILE A 86 -6.84 -9.65 -4.09
CA ILE A 86 -5.77 -9.35 -5.04
C ILE A 86 -4.72 -10.47 -5.07
N THR A 87 -4.32 -10.97 -3.90
CA THR A 87 -3.31 -12.04 -3.79
C THR A 87 -3.83 -13.39 -4.28
N ASP A 88 -5.12 -13.67 -4.12
CA ASP A 88 -5.79 -14.87 -4.61
C ASP A 88 -5.89 -14.86 -6.13
N PHE A 89 -6.31 -13.74 -6.69
CA PHE A 89 -6.57 -13.61 -8.12
C PHE A 89 -5.30 -13.36 -8.94
N PHE A 90 -4.34 -12.60 -8.41
CA PHE A 90 -3.14 -12.17 -9.14
C PHE A 90 -1.87 -12.29 -8.29
N PRO A 91 -1.50 -13.50 -7.83
CA PRO A 91 -0.30 -13.71 -6.99
C PRO A 91 1.01 -13.40 -7.72
N ASN A 92 0.99 -13.41 -9.06
CA ASN A 92 2.17 -13.18 -9.91
C ASN A 92 2.32 -11.72 -10.39
N VAL A 93 1.56 -10.78 -9.83
CA VAL A 93 1.69 -9.35 -10.17
C VAL A 93 3.13 -8.87 -9.86
N LEU A 94 3.68 -8.04 -10.75
CA LEU A 94 5.02 -7.46 -10.64
C LEU A 94 4.98 -6.12 -9.90
N GLU A 95 3.96 -5.31 -10.18
CA GLU A 95 3.74 -3.99 -9.60
C GLU A 95 2.32 -3.84 -9.08
N LEU A 96 2.21 -3.43 -7.82
CA LEU A 96 0.94 -3.13 -7.16
C LEU A 96 0.99 -1.71 -6.61
N SER A 97 0.02 -0.89 -6.99
CA SER A 97 -0.13 0.46 -6.46
C SER A 97 -1.55 0.69 -5.97
N LEU A 98 -1.73 0.93 -4.67
CA LEU A 98 -3.03 1.08 -4.03
C LEU A 98 -3.13 2.43 -3.32
N PHE A 99 -4.01 3.30 -3.80
CA PHE A 99 -4.18 4.63 -3.23
C PHE A 99 -5.62 4.83 -2.75
N ARG A 100 -5.75 5.02 -1.44
CA ARG A 100 -7.02 5.37 -0.80
C ARG A 100 -7.32 6.86 -0.94
N GLY A 101 -8.60 7.19 -0.95
CA GLY A 101 -9.09 8.56 -0.86
C GLY A 101 -9.88 8.99 -2.08
N THR A 102 -11.08 9.52 -1.86
CA THR A 102 -12.04 9.81 -2.94
C THR A 102 -11.75 11.11 -3.69
N SER A 103 -10.74 11.88 -3.28
CA SER A 103 -10.31 13.10 -3.94
C SER A 103 -8.82 13.34 -3.74
N LYS A 104 -8.18 14.17 -4.57
CA LYS A 104 -6.77 14.56 -4.39
C LYS A 104 -6.46 15.15 -3.00
N ARG A 105 -7.45 15.79 -2.37
CA ARG A 105 -7.33 16.32 -1.00
C ARG A 105 -7.41 15.21 0.05
N GLN A 106 -8.30 14.24 -0.15
CA GLN A 106 -8.44 13.09 0.76
C GLN A 106 -7.34 12.04 0.57
N ALA A 107 -6.82 11.83 -0.64
CA ALA A 107 -5.74 10.89 -0.91
C ALA A 107 -4.47 11.22 -0.12
N ARG A 108 -4.34 12.47 0.33
CA ARG A 108 -3.34 12.83 1.33
C ARG A 108 -3.78 12.33 2.69
N SER A 109 -4.90 12.75 3.26
CA SER A 109 -5.22 12.47 4.67
C SER A 109 -6.12 11.25 4.95
N SER A 110 -6.23 10.26 4.05
CA SER A 110 -7.09 9.09 4.28
C SER A 110 -6.36 8.02 5.12
N PRO A 111 -6.71 7.84 6.41
CA PRO A 111 -6.09 6.80 7.23
C PRO A 111 -6.48 5.42 6.72
N TRP A 112 -5.52 4.49 6.69
CA TRP A 112 -5.78 3.06 6.45
C TRP A 112 -6.63 2.48 7.59
N HIS A 113 -7.56 1.56 7.30
CA HIS A 113 -8.50 1.06 8.31
C HIS A 113 -7.84 0.11 9.30
N HIS A 114 -6.83 -0.62 8.83
CA HIS A 114 -6.08 -1.58 9.63
C HIS A 114 -4.65 -1.11 9.83
N PRO A 115 -3.96 -1.61 10.87
CA PRO A 115 -2.53 -1.39 11.00
C PRO A 115 -1.77 -2.01 9.82
N THR A 116 -0.64 -1.41 9.45
CA THR A 116 0.21 -1.87 8.33
C THR A 116 0.58 -3.34 8.40
N TRP A 117 0.86 -3.86 9.60
CA TRP A 117 1.34 -5.22 9.77
C TRP A 117 0.27 -6.26 9.39
N GLU A 118 -1.03 -5.92 9.48
CA GLU A 118 -2.11 -6.79 8.98
C GLU A 118 -2.12 -6.84 7.45
N TYR A 119 -2.01 -5.69 6.78
CA TYR A 119 -1.87 -5.64 5.32
C TYR A 119 -0.62 -6.36 4.81
N ALA A 120 0.50 -6.21 5.52
CA ALA A 120 1.76 -6.83 5.15
C ALA A 120 1.65 -8.37 5.13
N GLN A 121 0.87 -8.98 6.02
CA GLN A 121 0.68 -10.44 6.04
C GLN A 121 0.07 -10.98 4.74
N CYS A 122 -0.82 -10.24 4.09
CA CYS A 122 -1.40 -10.63 2.80
C CYS A 122 -0.31 -10.81 1.72
N PHE A 123 0.83 -10.11 1.84
CA PHE A 123 1.86 -10.12 0.82
C PHE A 123 2.67 -11.42 0.76
N THR A 124 2.52 -12.29 1.76
CA THR A 124 3.11 -13.65 1.77
C THR A 124 2.74 -14.52 0.58
N ARG A 125 1.63 -14.18 -0.08
CA ARG A 125 1.08 -14.93 -1.22
C ARG A 125 1.56 -14.42 -2.57
N PHE A 126 2.23 -13.25 -2.63
CA PHE A 126 2.83 -12.77 -3.86
C PHE A 126 4.12 -13.53 -4.17
N THR A 127 4.25 -13.97 -5.41
CA THR A 127 5.40 -14.76 -5.89
C THR A 127 6.38 -13.95 -6.74
N ARG A 128 5.94 -12.79 -7.26
CA ARG A 128 6.70 -11.97 -8.21
C ARG A 128 6.62 -10.47 -7.96
N LEU A 129 5.97 -10.03 -6.89
CA LEU A 129 5.80 -8.61 -6.60
C LEU A 129 7.17 -7.98 -6.29
N ARG A 130 7.56 -6.98 -7.09
CA ARG A 130 8.82 -6.25 -6.96
C ARG A 130 8.60 -4.79 -6.59
N TYR A 131 7.48 -4.20 -7.00
CA TYR A 131 7.19 -2.79 -6.82
C TYR A 131 5.87 -2.62 -6.08
N PHE A 132 5.90 -2.05 -4.88
CA PHE A 132 4.69 -1.72 -4.12
C PHE A 132 4.62 -0.24 -3.80
N SER A 133 3.46 0.36 -4.03
CA SER A 133 3.20 1.76 -3.71
C SER A 133 1.86 1.95 -3.04
N TRP A 134 1.80 2.81 -2.04
CA TRP A 134 0.55 3.21 -1.39
C TRP A 134 0.66 4.58 -0.73
N ASN A 135 -0.45 5.20 -0.29
CA ASN A 135 -0.40 6.47 0.43
C ASN A 135 -0.32 6.28 1.95
N LEU A 136 0.84 6.51 2.55
CA LEU A 136 1.14 6.35 3.97
C LEU A 136 1.13 7.71 4.68
N HIS A 137 -0.05 8.25 4.98
CA HIS A 137 -0.06 9.61 5.53
C HIS A 137 0.02 9.68 7.05
N HIS A 138 -0.41 8.66 7.79
CA HIS A 138 -0.36 8.66 9.26
C HIS A 138 -0.40 7.24 9.82
N LEU A 139 0.77 6.66 10.12
CA LEU A 139 0.89 5.37 10.81
C LEU A 139 1.77 5.41 12.07
N ALA A 140 2.04 6.61 12.58
CA ALA A 140 2.73 6.81 13.87
C ALA A 140 2.04 6.12 15.07
N THR A 141 0.84 5.57 14.93
CA THR A 141 0.10 4.94 16.03
C THR A 141 0.34 3.44 16.23
N ASN A 142 0.96 2.71 15.29
CA ASN A 142 0.97 1.23 15.33
C ASN A 142 2.35 0.55 15.15
N LEU A 143 3.46 1.26 15.36
CA LEU A 143 4.76 0.60 15.42
C LEU A 143 4.90 -0.15 16.77
N PRO A 144 5.67 -1.26 16.82
CA PRO A 144 5.87 -2.01 18.06
C PRO A 144 6.39 -1.14 19.21
N ARG A 145 7.12 -0.05 18.93
CA ARG A 145 7.67 0.82 19.96
C ARG A 145 6.64 1.67 20.70
N PRO A 146 5.70 2.37 20.04
CA PRO A 146 4.55 2.96 20.72
C PRO A 146 3.81 1.96 21.63
N MET A 147 3.65 0.71 21.18
CA MET A 147 3.13 -0.36 22.03
C MET A 147 4.05 -0.69 23.21
N LEU A 148 5.36 -0.81 23.02
CA LEU A 148 6.33 -1.04 24.10
C LEU A 148 6.37 0.13 25.10
N VAL A 149 6.16 1.37 24.64
CA VAL A 149 6.01 2.55 25.51
C VAL A 149 4.73 2.40 26.34
N PHE A 150 3.61 2.04 25.73
CA PHE A 150 2.33 1.83 26.42
C PHE A 150 2.41 0.67 27.42
N GLU A 151 3.00 -0.47 27.03
CA GLU A 151 3.21 -1.63 27.90
C GLU A 151 4.09 -1.27 29.10
N ARG A 152 5.16 -0.48 28.88
CA ARG A 152 6.03 0.00 29.96
C ARG A 152 5.32 0.98 30.90
N GLN A 153 4.53 1.91 30.36
CA GLN A 153 3.69 2.82 31.15
C GLN A 153 2.69 2.06 32.03
N ALA A 154 2.01 1.07 31.46
CA ALA A 154 1.07 0.22 32.19
C ALA A 154 1.76 -0.63 33.27
N GLU A 155 2.98 -1.11 33.04
CA GLU A 155 3.79 -1.83 34.02
C GLU A 155 4.16 -0.93 35.22
N ILE A 156 4.63 0.29 34.96
CA ILE A 156 4.97 1.29 35.98
C ILE A 156 3.74 1.62 36.83
N GLU A 157 2.60 1.92 36.19
CA GLU A 157 1.33 2.15 36.90
C GLU A 157 0.92 0.98 37.79
N HIS A 158 1.08 -0.25 37.29
CA HIS A 158 0.75 -1.46 38.04
C HIS A 158 1.65 -1.64 39.27
N GLN A 159 2.96 -1.43 39.12
CA GLN A 159 3.92 -1.50 40.22
C GLN A 159 3.63 -0.47 41.30
N LEU A 160 3.29 0.77 40.92
CA LEU A 160 2.95 1.85 41.85
C LEU A 160 1.65 1.59 42.63
N ARG A 161 0.66 0.95 41.98
CA ARG A 161 -0.57 0.51 42.64
C ARG A 161 -0.31 -0.61 43.65
N ILE A 162 0.52 -1.59 43.30
CA ILE A 162 0.92 -2.68 44.22
C ILE A 162 1.73 -2.15 45.40
N ALA A 163 2.57 -1.13 45.18
CA ALA A 163 3.35 -0.46 46.23
C ALA A 163 2.49 0.37 47.22
N HIS A 164 1.14 0.24 47.17
CA HIS A 164 0.18 0.90 48.05
C HIS A 164 0.24 2.43 47.98
N THR A 165 0.42 3.00 46.79
CA THR A 165 0.25 4.44 46.55
C THR A 165 -1.14 4.67 45.95
N PRO A 166 -2.22 4.76 46.76
CA PRO A 166 -3.58 4.49 46.27
C PRO A 166 -4.17 5.70 45.52
N ASN A 167 -3.43 6.80 45.44
CA ASN A 167 -3.80 8.06 44.80
C ASN A 167 -2.54 8.77 44.29
N ILE A 168 -1.77 8.10 43.43
CA ILE A 168 -0.81 8.87 42.62
C ILE A 168 -1.62 9.79 41.72
N ASP A 169 -1.41 11.09 41.90
CA ASP A 169 -1.95 12.07 40.98
C ASP A 169 -1.21 12.01 39.64
N GLN A 170 -1.87 12.51 38.60
CA GLN A 170 -1.35 12.46 37.23
C GLN A 170 0.03 13.14 37.11
N ALA A 171 0.29 14.20 37.88
CA ALA A 171 1.55 14.93 37.82
C ALA A 171 2.73 14.12 38.37
N LYS A 172 2.52 13.37 39.45
CA LYS A 172 3.51 12.41 39.97
C LYS A 172 3.71 11.22 39.06
N LEU A 173 2.67 10.78 38.35
CA LEU A 173 2.79 9.71 37.37
C LEU A 173 3.67 10.16 36.18
N GLU A 174 3.45 11.38 35.71
CA GLU A 174 4.24 12.02 34.65
C GLU A 174 5.71 12.19 35.07
N GLU A 175 5.97 12.62 36.31
CA GLU A 175 7.33 12.70 36.86
C GLU A 175 8.02 11.32 36.85
N VAL A 176 7.33 10.25 37.24
CA VAL A 176 7.88 8.89 37.20
C VAL A 176 8.12 8.40 35.76
N PHE A 177 7.25 8.76 34.82
CA PHE A 177 7.47 8.43 33.40
C PHE A 177 8.67 9.17 32.82
N GLU A 178 8.85 10.44 33.17
CA GLU A 178 9.99 11.26 32.75
C GLU A 178 11.32 10.73 33.30
N ASP A 179 11.32 10.08 34.46
CA ASP A 179 12.52 9.52 35.10
C ASP A 179 12.83 8.06 34.69
N ASP A 180 11.91 7.32 34.06
CA ASP A 180 12.15 5.93 33.65
C ASP A 180 13.07 5.88 32.42
N ALA A 181 14.32 5.43 32.65
CA ALA A 181 15.36 5.38 31.62
C ALA A 181 15.02 4.50 30.41
N GLU A 182 14.19 3.46 30.58
CA GLU A 182 13.75 2.60 29.48
C GLU A 182 12.66 3.27 28.65
N LEU A 183 11.69 3.91 29.31
CA LEU A 183 10.63 4.71 28.71
C LEU A 183 11.22 5.91 27.95
N LEU A 184 12.18 6.63 28.53
CA LEU A 184 12.96 7.68 27.86
C LEU A 184 13.69 7.14 26.62
N ARG A 185 14.31 5.95 26.72
CA ARG A 185 15.00 5.32 25.57
C ARG A 185 14.04 4.93 24.45
N LEU A 186 12.82 4.53 24.81
CA LEU A 186 11.75 4.18 23.88
C LEU A 186 11.09 5.43 23.28
N SER A 187 10.91 6.50 24.06
CA SER A 187 10.21 7.74 23.69
C SER A 187 11.07 8.69 22.86
N VAL A 188 12.34 8.92 23.22
CA VAL A 188 13.27 9.75 22.42
C VAL A 188 13.43 9.20 21.01
N LYS A 189 13.35 7.87 20.85
CA LYS A 189 13.37 7.21 19.55
C LYS A 189 12.01 7.14 18.84
N ALA A 190 10.92 7.46 19.53
CA ALA A 190 9.58 7.57 18.98
C ALA A 190 9.33 8.97 18.40
N ASP A 191 9.88 10.02 19.01
CA ASP A 191 9.79 11.40 18.50
C ASP A 191 10.64 11.61 17.23
N ASP A 192 11.81 10.96 17.11
CA ASP A 192 12.59 10.88 15.86
C ASP A 192 11.88 10.05 14.76
N MET A 193 10.80 9.33 15.11
CA MET A 193 10.15 8.33 14.26
C MET A 193 9.11 8.94 13.30
N TYR A 194 8.65 10.17 13.54
CA TYR A 194 7.74 10.88 12.63
C TYR A 194 8.31 11.10 11.22
N ASP A 195 9.64 11.07 11.06
CA ASP A 195 10.33 11.11 9.75
C ASP A 195 10.74 9.72 9.22
N CYS A 196 10.58 8.65 10.01
CA CYS A 196 11.09 7.30 9.70
C CYS A 196 10.01 6.29 9.27
N ASP A 197 8.73 6.67 9.30
CA ASP A 197 7.60 5.76 9.11
C ASP A 197 7.70 4.97 7.78
N GLY A 198 8.13 5.62 6.69
CA GLY A 198 8.27 4.97 5.39
C GLY A 198 9.21 3.76 5.38
N TRP A 199 10.35 3.83 6.08
CA TRP A 199 11.36 2.76 6.05
C TRP A 199 10.98 1.56 6.94
N ASN A 200 10.42 1.81 8.12
CA ASN A 200 9.96 0.73 8.98
C ASN A 200 8.75 0.01 8.38
N THR A 201 7.85 0.77 7.75
CA THR A 201 6.74 0.20 7.00
C THR A 201 7.24 -0.62 5.81
N ALA A 202 8.18 -0.11 5.00
CA ALA A 202 8.77 -0.88 3.90
C ALA A 202 9.33 -2.23 4.37
N ARG A 203 10.06 -2.24 5.49
CA ARG A 203 10.62 -3.47 6.08
C ARG A 203 9.54 -4.50 6.44
N LEU A 204 8.39 -4.06 6.97
CA LEU A 204 7.28 -4.98 7.26
C LEU A 204 6.81 -5.71 5.99
N PHE A 205 6.62 -4.98 4.89
CA PHE A 205 6.25 -5.60 3.63
C PHE A 205 7.35 -6.51 3.06
N CYS A 206 8.63 -6.11 3.14
CA CYS A 206 9.75 -6.95 2.70
C CYS A 206 9.86 -8.27 3.47
N VAL A 207 9.54 -8.29 4.78
CA VAL A 207 9.52 -9.51 5.59
C VAL A 207 8.49 -10.51 5.06
N HIS A 208 7.33 -10.01 4.63
CA HIS A 208 6.25 -10.84 4.10
C HIS A 208 6.35 -11.08 2.59
N CYS A 209 7.10 -10.27 1.84
CA CYS A 209 7.32 -10.42 0.41
C CYS A 209 8.82 -10.30 0.09
N PRO A 210 9.56 -11.42 0.10
CA PRO A 210 11.00 -11.40 -0.15
C PRO A 210 11.40 -10.94 -1.56
N THR A 211 10.46 -10.92 -2.51
CA THR A 211 10.67 -10.45 -3.89
C THR A 211 10.55 -8.93 -4.02
N LEU A 212 10.09 -8.23 -2.97
CA LEU A 212 9.86 -6.80 -3.00
C LEU A 212 11.19 -6.05 -3.06
N GLU A 213 11.40 -5.29 -4.14
CA GLU A 213 12.61 -4.51 -4.39
C GLU A 213 12.41 -3.03 -4.12
N THR A 214 11.20 -2.51 -4.35
CA THR A 214 10.89 -1.10 -4.12
C THR A 214 9.57 -0.93 -3.42
N PHE A 215 9.59 -0.01 -2.46
CA PHE A 215 8.47 0.44 -1.70
C PHE A 215 8.36 1.95 -1.83
N SER A 216 7.19 2.47 -2.19
CA SER A 216 6.96 3.92 -2.25
C SER A 216 5.74 4.36 -1.44
N ASP A 217 5.92 5.46 -0.71
CA ASP A 217 4.82 6.21 -0.10
C ASP A 217 4.45 7.38 -1.01
N GLY A 218 3.24 7.32 -1.57
CA GLY A 218 2.68 8.33 -2.45
C GLY A 218 2.27 9.66 -1.79
N CYS A 219 2.57 9.89 -0.50
CA CYS A 219 2.25 11.17 0.16
C CYS A 219 3.16 12.33 -0.27
N ARG A 220 4.39 12.05 -0.71
CA ARG A 220 5.31 13.07 -1.21
C ARG A 220 5.68 12.75 -2.63
N SER A 221 5.50 13.75 -3.48
CA SER A 221 5.95 13.69 -4.87
C SER A 221 7.41 13.23 -4.92
N TRP A 222 7.68 12.10 -5.57
CA TRP A 222 9.00 11.71 -6.09
C TRP A 222 10.16 11.66 -5.08
N PHE A 223 10.31 10.54 -4.37
CA PHE A 223 11.62 10.03 -3.96
C PHE A 223 11.64 8.50 -4.14
N GLU A 224 12.43 8.01 -5.09
CA GLU A 224 12.80 6.59 -5.15
C GLU A 224 13.78 6.29 -4.01
N VAL A 225 13.43 5.37 -3.12
CA VAL A 225 14.42 4.72 -2.25
C VAL A 225 14.86 3.45 -2.99
N ARG A 226 16.04 3.49 -3.62
CA ARG A 226 16.69 2.27 -4.07
C ARG A 226 17.44 1.65 -2.90
N ILE A 227 16.99 0.48 -2.47
CA ILE A 227 17.74 -0.36 -1.55
C ILE A 227 18.73 -1.15 -2.39
N SER A 228 20.00 -0.76 -2.40
CA SER A 228 21.06 -1.61 -2.94
C SER A 228 21.26 -2.80 -1.99
N GLY A 229 21.60 -3.96 -2.56
CA GLY A 229 21.82 -5.21 -1.83
C GLY A 229 23.00 -5.21 -0.83
N ASP A 230 23.62 -4.05 -0.57
CA ASP A 230 24.77 -3.85 0.32
C ASP A 230 24.55 -2.82 1.46
N GLY A 231 23.38 -2.17 1.54
CA GLY A 231 22.95 -1.45 2.74
C GLY A 231 23.53 -0.05 3.00
N PHE A 232 24.04 0.66 1.98
CA PHE A 232 24.44 2.07 2.11
C PHE A 232 23.60 3.03 1.24
N ILE A 233 23.32 4.24 1.76
CA ILE A 233 22.47 5.27 1.14
C ILE A 233 23.36 6.29 0.42
N ASP A 234 23.17 6.45 -0.90
CA ASP A 234 23.81 7.51 -1.68
C ASP A 234 22.86 8.71 -1.94
N GLU A 235 23.50 9.87 -2.04
CA GLU A 235 23.09 11.28 -1.94
C GLU A 235 21.77 11.76 -2.60
N LEU A 236 21.08 12.68 -1.91
CA LEU A 236 19.83 13.36 -2.29
C LEU A 236 20.06 14.57 -3.21
N ARG A 237 19.36 14.64 -4.35
CA ARG A 237 19.12 15.89 -5.09
C ARG A 237 17.67 16.00 -5.56
N GLY A 238 17.04 17.13 -5.27
CA GLY A 238 15.60 17.34 -5.49
C GLY A 238 15.23 18.22 -6.68
N SER A 239 13.98 18.02 -7.11
CA SER A 239 13.01 18.96 -7.72
C SER A 239 13.18 19.38 -9.20
N GLN A 240 12.36 18.80 -10.09
CA GLN A 240 11.24 19.46 -10.79
C GLN A 240 10.72 18.62 -11.97
N ALA A 241 9.40 18.40 -11.99
CA ALA A 241 8.57 18.12 -13.18
C ALA A 241 8.76 16.81 -13.96
N ARG A 242 7.60 16.33 -14.44
CA ARG A 242 7.38 15.25 -15.41
C ARG A 242 7.56 13.83 -14.87
N TRP A 243 6.51 13.05 -15.15
CA TRP A 243 6.55 11.63 -15.41
C TRP A 243 7.95 11.16 -15.84
N ASP A 244 8.71 10.61 -14.89
CA ASP A 244 9.77 9.65 -15.19
C ASP A 244 9.38 8.30 -14.57
N PRO A 245 9.22 7.23 -15.34
CA PRO A 245 8.67 5.98 -14.84
C PRO A 245 9.74 5.16 -14.10
N MET A 246 9.33 4.51 -13.01
CA MET A 246 10.11 3.52 -12.26
C MET A 246 10.51 2.25 -13.06
N ILE A 247 10.30 2.23 -14.39
CA ILE A 247 10.87 1.28 -15.34
C ILE A 247 11.07 2.08 -16.65
N PRO A 248 12.28 2.17 -17.25
CA PRO A 248 12.46 2.95 -18.46
C PRO A 248 11.60 2.37 -19.59
N TRP A 249 10.58 3.13 -19.97
CA TRP A 249 9.83 2.97 -21.22
C TRP A 249 10.85 2.98 -22.37
N ARG A 250 11.08 1.84 -23.03
CA ARG A 250 11.89 1.81 -24.26
C ARG A 250 10.97 2.19 -25.43
N PRO A 251 11.25 3.29 -26.17
CA PRO A 251 10.48 3.65 -27.35
C PRO A 251 10.51 2.60 -28.47
N ASN A 252 11.39 1.60 -28.38
CA ASN A 252 11.55 0.55 -29.37
C ASN A 252 10.55 -0.62 -29.24
N ASP A 253 9.68 -0.64 -28.22
CA ASP A 253 8.64 -1.68 -28.08
C ASP A 253 7.29 -1.29 -28.73
N LEU A 254 7.24 -0.10 -29.36
CA LEU A 254 6.02 0.49 -29.94
C LEU A 254 5.61 -0.05 -31.31
N GLU A 255 6.33 -0.99 -31.90
CA GLU A 255 5.93 -1.52 -33.21
C GLU A 255 4.82 -2.58 -33.17
N SER A 256 4.26 -2.96 -31.99
CA SER A 256 3.28 -4.07 -31.99
C SER A 256 2.23 -4.16 -30.86
N ARG A 257 2.02 -3.19 -29.95
CA ARG A 257 1.08 -3.40 -28.81
C ARG A 257 0.00 -2.32 -28.69
N ASP A 258 -1.25 -2.75 -28.80
CA ASP A 258 -2.45 -1.91 -28.66
C ASP A 258 -2.60 -1.41 -27.21
N VAL A 259 -2.35 -0.12 -26.97
CA VAL A 259 -2.61 0.56 -25.69
C VAL A 259 -3.90 1.37 -25.82
N VAL A 260 -4.82 1.20 -24.88
CA VAL A 260 -6.06 2.00 -24.82
C VAL A 260 -6.03 2.89 -23.57
N VAL A 261 -6.07 4.20 -23.82
CA VAL A 261 -6.23 5.24 -22.80
C VAL A 261 -7.61 5.86 -23.00
N ILE A 262 -8.45 5.81 -21.97
CA ILE A 262 -9.80 6.41 -21.96
C ILE A 262 -9.86 7.43 -20.83
#